data_AF-R2V131-F1
#
_entry.id   AF-R2V131-F1
#
_cell.length_a   1.000
_cell.length_b   1.000
_cell.length_c   1.000
_cell.angle_alpha   90.00
_cell.angle_beta   90.00
_cell.angle_gamma   90.00
#
_symmetry.space_group_name_H-M   'P 1'
#
loop_
_entity.id
_entity.type
_entity.pdbx_description
1 polymer ?
#
loop_
_entity_poly.entity_id
_entity_poly.type
_entity_poly.pdbx_seq_one_letter_code
_entity_poly.pdbx_strand_id
1 'polypeptide(L)'
;MNKLKKIAASLMLIFTLSGQLAPSVQVFAEEATKTELSSTVTENKEEKESKETKSSQSKEPTESTTGSEEQDVDKPEIGESQNSNDSPKVEKETDVNEQLAKVLKDYGYYMTTDGQFLSATNESVRENWSEFLDKVQELQSRSTRAKRALSIVPYAGVSIFVDQNYSIPTVSWDYSNGIHEQGFYAKRDASGGMLWCVAPGNPLNFGENGGYTTEQLNQQNLVIASLIAYWGYETQPSVENAFYTEHHIQNMGTGVSTSNIKDSSGRVSQAGFEAWIKETNRKINSYLTKPSFDNKSISLKKGETLRLDDTNSSLWAYKVASNDTNMNVSIDGNTLVVKATGNIKDGSVKMIYNISPSYEGATVVYRHPYSQELMSAGTGDPTSVKINIKAIKEGKLLLKKVDDTGKAIAGAEFNLTANGKTTKATMNASGELSTPDYNVGT
;
A
#
# COMPACT_ATOMS: atom_id res chain seq x y z
N MET A 1 3.10 52.04 5.75
CA MET A 1 4.40 51.47 6.16
C MET A 1 4.18 50.39 7.22
N ASN A 2 4.48 49.16 6.81
CA ASN A 2 4.75 47.92 7.57
C ASN A 2 3.88 47.53 8.78
N LYS A 3 2.73 46.92 8.47
CA LYS A 3 2.21 45.72 9.14
C LYS A 3 1.65 44.78 8.07
N LEU A 4 2.46 43.86 7.55
CA LEU A 4 2.08 42.70 6.74
C LEU A 4 3.35 42.10 6.13
N LYS A 5 3.83 40.97 6.68
CA LYS A 5 4.51 39.87 5.95
C LYS A 5 5.04 38.83 6.93
N LYS A 6 4.81 37.56 6.56
CA LYS A 6 5.39 36.30 7.07
C LYS A 6 4.62 35.53 8.15
N ILE A 7 3.40 35.12 7.80
CA ILE A 7 2.92 33.77 8.09
C ILE A 7 2.34 33.24 6.77
N ALA A 8 3.05 32.33 6.11
CA ALA A 8 2.56 31.63 4.93
C ALA A 8 3.40 30.37 4.72
N ALA A 9 2.89 29.22 5.15
CA ALA A 9 3.13 27.94 4.49
C ALA A 9 2.11 26.91 5.00
N SER A 10 1.58 26.14 4.06
CA SER A 10 0.84 24.90 4.26
C SER A 10 -0.66 24.99 4.55
N LEU A 11 -1.41 25.50 3.57
CA LEU A 11 -2.76 25.02 3.24
C LEU A 11 -3.17 25.53 1.84
N MET A 12 -3.07 24.67 0.82
CA MET A 12 -3.96 24.55 -0.36
C MET A 12 -3.37 23.50 -1.32
N LEU A 13 -4.01 22.37 -1.63
CA LEU A 13 -5.23 22.08 -2.43
C LEU A 13 -5.02 22.03 -3.97
N ILE A 14 -5.52 20.94 -4.56
CA ILE A 14 -6.20 20.81 -5.89
C ILE A 14 -5.41 20.29 -7.11
N PHE A 15 -5.91 19.15 -7.61
CA PHE A 15 -6.05 18.67 -9.00
C PHE A 15 -5.50 19.52 -10.15
N THR A 16 -4.78 18.86 -11.06
CA THR A 16 -4.99 19.01 -12.51
C THR A 16 -4.84 17.68 -13.25
N LEU A 17 -5.97 17.13 -13.66
CA LEU A 17 -6.14 16.18 -14.76
C LEU A 17 -6.29 17.00 -16.05
N SER A 18 -5.54 16.72 -17.11
CA SER A 18 -6.02 16.77 -18.52
C SER A 18 -4.90 16.61 -19.56
N GLY A 19 -5.07 15.64 -20.48
CA GLY A 19 -5.00 15.92 -21.93
C GLY A 19 -3.87 15.32 -22.80
N GLN A 20 -4.20 14.20 -23.48
CA GLN A 20 -3.92 13.79 -24.90
C GLN A 20 -2.44 13.73 -25.38
N LEU A 21 -1.98 12.71 -26.13
CA LEU A 21 -2.47 12.18 -27.41
C LEU A 21 -2.07 10.70 -27.62
N ALA A 22 -2.95 9.91 -28.24
CA ALA A 22 -2.66 8.57 -28.76
C ALA A 22 -2.06 8.64 -30.18
N PRO A 23 -1.35 7.59 -30.64
CA PRO A 23 -1.77 6.97 -31.89
C PRO A 23 -1.72 5.43 -31.96
N SER A 24 -2.71 4.93 -32.71
CA SER A 24 -2.82 3.71 -33.55
C SER A 24 -2.42 2.33 -33.03
N VAL A 25 -3.45 1.50 -32.94
CA VAL A 25 -3.50 0.04 -32.84
C VAL A 25 -2.94 -0.62 -34.10
N GLN A 26 -2.13 -1.67 -33.94
CA GLN A 26 -2.04 -2.77 -34.90
C GLN A 26 -2.50 -4.06 -34.21
N VAL A 27 -3.61 -4.59 -34.72
CA VAL A 27 -4.20 -5.87 -34.35
C VAL A 27 -3.43 -6.96 -35.09
N PHE A 28 -2.89 -7.93 -34.36
CA PHE A 28 -2.68 -9.28 -34.90
C PHE A 28 -3.61 -10.22 -34.15
N ALA A 29 -4.59 -10.73 -34.91
CA ALA A 29 -5.38 -11.88 -34.52
C ALA A 29 -4.53 -13.13 -34.74
N GLU A 30 -4.42 -13.99 -33.74
CA GLU A 30 -4.15 -15.39 -33.98
C GLU A 30 -5.01 -16.26 -33.06
N GLU A 31 -5.62 -17.24 -33.70
CA GLU A 31 -6.68 -18.13 -33.25
C GLU A 31 -6.03 -19.45 -32.86
N ALA A 32 -6.27 -19.95 -31.64
CA ALA A 32 -5.95 -21.33 -31.29
C ALA A 32 -6.96 -21.88 -30.26
N THR A 33 -7.98 -22.50 -30.82
CA THR A 33 -8.67 -23.74 -30.41
C THR A 33 -8.51 -24.31 -29.00
N LYS A 34 -9.68 -24.42 -28.36
CA LYS A 34 -10.14 -25.40 -27.36
C LYS A 34 -9.35 -26.71 -27.25
N THR A 35 -9.15 -27.17 -26.01
CA THR A 35 -9.44 -28.56 -25.60
C THR A 35 -9.92 -28.55 -24.14
N GLU A 36 -11.11 -29.12 -23.93
CA GLU A 36 -11.69 -29.42 -22.63
C GLU A 36 -11.05 -30.69 -22.06
N LEU A 37 -10.87 -30.75 -20.73
CA LEU A 37 -11.06 -31.99 -19.98
C LEU A 37 -11.45 -31.68 -18.52
N SER A 38 -12.61 -32.22 -18.19
CA SER A 38 -13.31 -32.23 -16.91
C SER A 38 -12.85 -33.42 -16.08
N SER A 39 -12.68 -33.24 -14.77
CA SER A 39 -13.07 -34.25 -13.77
C SER A 39 -13.11 -33.68 -12.35
N THR A 40 -14.35 -33.43 -11.89
CA THR A 40 -14.95 -33.85 -10.61
C THR A 40 -14.16 -33.85 -9.29
N VAL A 41 -14.60 -32.94 -8.40
CA VAL A 41 -15.14 -33.15 -7.03
C VAL A 41 -14.53 -34.26 -6.16
N THR A 42 -14.03 -33.87 -4.99
CA THR A 42 -14.36 -34.55 -3.72
C THR A 42 -14.41 -33.53 -2.58
N GLU A 43 -15.58 -33.40 -1.97
CA GLU A 43 -15.80 -32.74 -0.69
C GLU A 43 -15.13 -33.56 0.43
N ASN A 44 -14.59 -32.88 1.43
CA ASN A 44 -14.62 -33.39 2.80
C ASN A 44 -14.72 -32.21 3.78
N LYS A 45 -15.61 -32.42 4.74
CA LYS A 45 -16.17 -31.50 5.72
C LYS A 45 -15.96 -32.15 7.08
N GLU A 46 -15.40 -31.41 8.04
CA GLU A 46 -15.60 -31.55 9.49
C GLU A 46 -14.79 -30.39 10.13
N GLU A 47 -15.46 -29.38 10.70
CA GLU A 47 -15.81 -29.24 12.14
C GLU A 47 -14.60 -29.38 13.09
N LYS A 48 -14.40 -28.67 14.20
CA LYS A 48 -14.99 -27.52 14.92
C LYS A 48 -14.32 -27.61 16.29
N GLU A 49 -13.73 -26.55 16.85
CA GLU A 49 -13.88 -26.27 18.28
C GLU A 49 -13.36 -24.91 18.74
N SER A 50 -14.18 -24.31 19.58
CA SER A 50 -14.07 -23.05 20.30
C SER A 50 -13.36 -23.22 21.64
N LYS A 51 -12.72 -22.16 22.16
CA LYS A 51 -12.90 -21.74 23.55
C LYS A 51 -12.37 -20.32 23.83
N GLU A 52 -13.27 -19.48 24.33
CA GLU A 52 -12.99 -18.27 25.11
C GLU A 52 -12.27 -18.61 26.42
N THR A 53 -11.60 -17.63 27.07
CA THR A 53 -11.96 -17.16 28.44
C THR A 53 -11.23 -15.83 28.75
N LYS A 54 -11.99 -14.86 29.28
CA LYS A 54 -11.57 -13.58 29.89
C LYS A 54 -10.98 -13.76 31.30
N SER A 55 -10.13 -12.84 31.75
CA SER A 55 -10.22 -12.25 33.12
C SER A 55 -9.36 -10.98 33.27
N SER A 56 -9.86 -10.05 34.07
CA SER A 56 -9.44 -8.66 34.30
C SER A 56 -8.76 -8.44 35.67
N GLN A 57 -8.14 -7.25 35.81
CA GLN A 57 -7.98 -6.41 37.03
C GLN A 57 -7.04 -6.89 38.17
N SER A 58 -6.38 -6.07 39.01
CA SER A 58 -6.07 -4.62 39.15
C SER A 58 -5.48 -4.40 40.57
N LYS A 59 -4.60 -3.37 40.73
CA LYS A 59 -4.32 -2.52 41.93
C LYS A 59 -3.36 -2.98 43.08
N GLU A 60 -2.20 -2.30 43.07
CA GLU A 60 -1.46 -1.55 44.12
C GLU A 60 -2.27 -0.85 45.27
N PRO A 61 -1.65 -0.15 46.27
CA PRO A 61 -0.53 -0.47 47.19
C PRO A 61 -0.76 0.11 48.63
N THR A 62 0.18 0.00 49.59
CA THR A 62 0.23 0.93 50.75
C THR A 62 1.64 1.10 51.37
N GLU A 63 1.93 2.38 51.67
CA GLU A 63 2.96 3.10 52.46
C GLU A 63 3.60 2.41 53.69
N SER A 64 4.92 2.57 53.91
CA SER A 64 5.66 3.61 54.70
C SER A 64 5.66 3.39 56.21
N THR A 65 6.82 3.50 56.89
CA THR A 65 7.12 4.55 57.89
C THR A 65 8.54 4.38 58.48
N THR A 66 9.21 5.52 58.61
CA THR A 66 10.52 5.84 59.20
C THR A 66 10.56 5.73 60.74
N GLY A 67 11.75 5.54 61.32
CA GLY A 67 12.00 5.78 62.75
C GLY A 67 13.48 5.69 63.11
N SER A 68 14.06 6.83 63.48
CA SER A 68 15.44 7.09 63.93
C SER A 68 15.54 7.12 65.46
N GLU A 69 16.69 6.77 66.05
CA GLU A 69 17.17 7.35 67.33
C GLU A 69 18.67 7.07 67.59
N GLU A 70 19.36 8.09 68.10
CA GLU A 70 20.79 8.20 68.45
C GLU A 70 21.10 7.78 69.90
N GLN A 71 22.35 7.37 70.18
CA GLN A 71 23.26 7.88 71.24
C GLN A 71 24.31 6.81 71.60
N ASP A 72 25.61 7.14 71.59
CA ASP A 72 26.32 7.67 72.78
C ASP A 72 27.85 7.75 72.51
N VAL A 73 28.50 8.65 73.23
CA VAL A 73 29.88 9.15 73.07
C VAL A 73 30.81 8.44 74.04
N ASP A 74 32.02 8.03 73.59
CA ASP A 74 33.20 8.09 74.45
C ASP A 74 34.52 8.18 73.64
N LYS A 75 35.44 9.03 74.08
CA LYS A 75 36.81 9.22 73.54
C LYS A 75 37.75 9.47 74.72
N PRO A 76 38.89 8.76 74.83
CA PRO A 76 40.21 9.32 74.49
C PRO A 76 41.04 8.28 73.71
N GLU A 77 42.17 8.52 73.04
CA GLU A 77 43.38 9.28 73.36
C GLU A 77 44.21 9.39 72.05
N ILE A 78 45.08 10.40 71.94
CA ILE A 78 45.91 10.68 70.75
C ILE A 78 47.31 10.07 70.95
N GLY A 79 47.75 9.28 69.97
CA GLY A 79 49.16 8.87 69.78
C GLY A 79 49.63 9.26 68.38
N GLU A 80 50.85 9.80 68.29
CA GLU A 80 51.40 10.55 67.16
C GLU A 80 51.81 9.72 65.92
N SER A 81 51.79 10.42 64.78
CA SER A 81 52.70 10.29 63.63
C SER A 81 52.48 9.12 62.65
N GLN A 82 52.01 9.46 61.45
CA GLN A 82 52.82 9.50 60.21
C GLN A 82 51.97 10.19 59.13
N ASN A 83 52.47 11.28 58.58
CA ASN A 83 51.90 11.95 57.41
C ASN A 83 52.31 11.16 56.15
N SER A 84 51.36 10.77 55.31
CA SER A 84 51.59 10.58 53.88
C SER A 84 50.29 10.86 53.13
N ASN A 85 50.34 12.04 52.52
CA ASN A 85 49.41 12.62 51.60
C ASN A 85 49.37 11.79 50.32
N ASP A 86 48.28 11.07 50.04
CA ASP A 86 47.84 10.81 48.68
C ASP A 86 46.32 10.60 48.68
N SER A 87 45.58 11.69 48.50
CA SER A 87 44.16 11.60 48.13
C SER A 87 44.08 10.85 46.80
N PRO A 88 43.12 9.92 46.61
CA PRO A 88 42.91 9.32 45.31
C PRO A 88 42.70 10.46 44.32
N LYS A 89 43.50 10.48 43.25
CA LYS A 89 43.22 11.31 42.09
C LYS A 89 41.79 11.01 41.69
N VAL A 90 40.88 11.95 41.93
CA VAL A 90 39.58 11.97 41.28
C VAL A 90 39.90 12.21 39.81
N GLU A 91 40.01 11.12 39.05
CA GLU A 91 39.95 11.19 37.61
C GLU A 91 38.67 11.95 37.29
N LYS A 92 38.81 13.09 36.60
CA LYS A 92 37.65 13.86 36.13
C LYS A 92 36.81 12.91 35.29
N GLU A 93 35.62 12.55 35.78
CA GLU A 93 34.56 11.98 34.95
C GLU A 93 34.40 12.91 33.76
N THR A 94 34.86 12.46 32.59
CA THR A 94 34.66 13.17 31.33
C THR A 94 33.14 13.27 31.15
N ASP A 95 32.61 14.45 30.86
CA ASP A 95 31.15 14.63 30.73
C ASP A 95 30.60 13.59 29.74
N VAL A 96 29.54 12.88 30.12
CA VAL A 96 29.00 11.76 29.34
C VAL A 96 28.59 12.23 27.93
N ASN A 97 28.21 13.51 27.80
CA ASN A 97 27.94 14.12 26.49
C ASN A 97 29.21 14.33 25.66
N GLU A 98 30.33 14.67 26.29
CA GLU A 98 31.64 14.79 25.63
C GLU A 98 32.15 13.41 25.18
N GLN A 99 31.96 12.38 26.01
CA GLN A 99 32.25 10.99 25.65
C GLN A 99 31.36 10.51 24.49
N LEU A 100 30.06 10.81 24.52
CA LEU A 100 29.13 10.49 23.43
C LEU A 100 29.49 11.23 22.14
N ALA A 101 29.81 12.52 22.22
CA ALA A 101 30.25 13.30 21.05
C ALA A 101 31.55 12.73 20.46
N LYS A 102 32.47 12.26 21.31
CA LYS A 102 33.68 11.57 20.85
C LYS A 102 33.35 10.24 20.17
N VAL A 103 32.50 9.39 20.76
CA VAL A 103 32.07 8.13 20.15
C VAL A 103 31.38 8.37 18.81
N LEU A 104 30.48 9.36 18.74
CA LEU A 104 29.83 9.77 17.49
C LEU A 104 30.87 10.11 16.42
N LYS A 105 31.81 11.00 16.76
CA LYS A 105 32.87 11.41 15.83
C LYS A 105 33.78 10.25 15.41
N ASP A 106 34.21 9.41 16.35
CA ASP A 106 35.13 8.29 16.10
C ASP A 106 34.52 7.27 15.14
N TYR A 107 33.19 7.10 15.18
CA TYR A 107 32.45 6.20 14.31
C TYR A 107 31.83 6.88 13.08
N GLY A 108 32.05 8.18 12.90
CA GLY A 108 31.58 8.93 11.73
C GLY A 108 30.08 9.27 11.76
N TYR A 109 29.54 9.57 12.94
CA TYR A 109 28.14 9.93 13.15
C TYR A 109 27.99 11.31 13.82
N TYR A 110 26.79 11.86 13.72
CA TYR A 110 26.33 12.96 14.57
C TYR A 110 24.89 12.70 15.00
N MET A 111 24.46 13.37 16.08
CA MET A 111 23.08 13.30 16.56
C MET A 111 22.34 14.58 16.18
N THR A 112 21.14 14.43 15.65
CA THR A 112 20.22 15.54 15.39
C THR A 112 19.56 16.02 16.69
N THR A 113 18.90 17.17 16.65
CA THR A 113 18.19 17.73 17.82
C THR A 113 17.02 16.87 18.29
N ASP A 114 16.45 16.05 17.40
CA ASP A 114 15.39 15.07 17.66
C ASP A 114 15.92 13.69 18.07
N GLY A 115 17.24 13.54 18.25
CA GLY A 115 17.85 12.34 18.81
C GLY A 115 18.15 11.23 17.80
N GLN A 116 18.06 11.50 16.49
CA GLN A 116 18.42 10.54 15.45
C GLN A 116 19.93 10.56 15.20
N PHE A 117 20.52 9.38 14.98
CA PHE A 117 21.90 9.27 14.54
C PHE A 117 21.97 9.29 13.02
N LEU A 118 22.68 10.29 12.49
CA LEU A 118 22.93 10.43 11.07
C LEU A 118 24.39 10.22 10.75
N SER A 119 24.63 9.65 9.57
CA SER A 119 25.95 9.42 9.00
C SER A 119 26.64 10.75 8.65
N ALA A 120 27.91 10.90 9.04
CA ALA A 120 28.77 12.02 8.66
C ALA A 120 29.73 11.67 7.50
N THR A 121 29.73 10.43 7.01
CA THR A 121 30.69 9.95 6.00
C THR A 121 30.03 9.39 4.73
N ASN A 122 28.74 9.70 4.52
CA ASN A 122 27.96 9.32 3.34
C ASN A 122 27.68 7.81 3.18
N GLU A 123 27.87 7.00 4.23
CA GLU A 123 27.51 5.57 4.22
C GLU A 123 26.32 5.30 5.15
N SER A 124 25.23 4.76 4.59
CA SER A 124 24.02 4.34 5.30
C SER A 124 24.03 2.87 5.70
N VAL A 125 24.99 2.06 5.23
CA VAL A 125 25.17 0.66 5.63
C VAL A 125 26.64 0.40 5.96
N ARG A 126 26.93 -0.25 7.11
CA ARG A 126 28.30 -0.46 7.61
C ARG A 126 28.44 -1.72 8.45
N GLU A 127 29.66 -2.15 8.73
CA GLU A 127 29.93 -3.30 9.62
C GLU A 127 30.07 -2.91 11.10
N ASN A 128 30.35 -1.64 11.40
CA ASN A 128 30.64 -1.16 12.76
C ASN A 128 29.41 -0.59 13.48
N TRP A 129 28.22 -0.64 12.89
CA TRP A 129 27.00 -0.05 13.47
C TRP A 129 26.60 -0.73 14.79
N SER A 130 26.68 -2.07 14.85
CA SER A 130 26.38 -2.81 16.08
C SER A 130 27.35 -2.44 17.20
N GLU A 131 28.65 -2.39 16.89
CA GLU A 131 29.68 -2.00 17.86
C GLU A 131 29.47 -0.56 18.36
N PHE A 132 29.09 0.36 17.46
CA PHE A 132 28.73 1.73 17.83
C PHE A 132 27.56 1.76 18.82
N LEU A 133 26.47 1.02 18.53
CA LEU A 133 25.31 0.95 19.41
C LEU A 133 25.65 0.38 20.78
N ASP A 134 26.49 -0.66 20.84
CA ASP A 134 26.96 -1.25 22.10
C ASP A 134 27.72 -0.23 22.95
N LYS A 135 28.59 0.58 22.33
CA LYS A 135 29.31 1.67 23.03
C LYS A 135 28.40 2.77 23.52
N VAL A 136 27.40 3.16 22.72
CA VAL A 136 26.38 4.13 23.15
C VAL A 136 25.61 3.58 24.35
N GLN A 137 25.25 2.30 24.34
CA GLN A 137 24.55 1.65 25.45
C GLN A 137 25.43 1.52 26.71
N GLU A 138 26.71 1.20 26.56
CA GLU A 138 27.68 1.17 27.65
C GLU A 138 27.79 2.54 28.35
N LEU A 139 27.92 3.63 27.57
CA LEU A 139 27.96 4.99 28.11
C LEU A 139 26.67 5.37 28.86
N GLN A 140 25.51 4.90 28.41
CA GLN A 140 24.24 5.10 29.12
C GLN A 140 24.18 4.35 30.45
N SER A 141 24.69 3.11 30.49
CA SER A 141 24.67 2.28 31.71
C SER A 141 25.45 2.90 32.87
N ARG A 142 26.46 3.72 32.53
CA ARG A 142 27.33 4.44 33.47
C ARG A 142 26.74 5.75 34.00
N SER A 143 25.60 6.20 33.46
CA SER A 143 25.02 7.52 33.77
C SER A 143 23.52 7.45 33.99
N THR A 144 23.08 7.61 35.24
CA THR A 144 21.66 7.75 35.60
C THR A 144 20.97 8.94 34.93
N ARG A 145 21.74 9.94 34.46
CA ARG A 145 21.24 11.14 33.77
C ARG A 145 21.15 10.95 32.24
N ALA A 146 22.04 10.16 31.63
CA ALA A 146 22.01 9.82 30.20
C ALA A 146 20.85 8.86 29.84
N LYS A 147 20.33 8.11 30.81
CA LYS A 147 19.12 7.27 30.67
C LYS A 147 17.88 8.01 30.12
N ARG A 148 17.82 9.35 30.22
CA ARG A 148 16.67 10.15 29.75
C ARG A 148 16.82 10.68 28.33
N ALA A 149 18.02 10.73 27.76
CA ALA A 149 18.27 11.35 26.46
C ALA A 149 18.17 10.36 25.28
N LEU A 150 18.29 9.06 25.56
CA LEU A 150 18.35 8.01 24.55
C LEU A 150 17.56 6.79 25.05
N SER A 151 16.39 6.52 24.47
CA SER A 151 15.55 5.37 24.79
C SER A 151 16.23 4.03 24.43
N ILE A 152 16.08 3.02 25.29
CA ILE A 152 16.73 1.70 25.12
C ILE A 152 16.04 0.91 24.00
N VAL A 153 16.83 0.28 23.14
CA VAL A 153 16.37 -0.69 22.14
C VAL A 153 15.84 -1.94 22.86
N PRO A 154 14.59 -2.38 22.63
CA PRO A 154 14.05 -3.54 23.33
C PRO A 154 14.78 -4.84 22.93
N TYR A 155 15.29 -5.58 23.93
CA TYR A 155 15.96 -6.88 23.74
C TYR A 155 15.07 -7.98 23.15
N ALA A 156 13.74 -7.79 23.09
CA ALA A 156 12.76 -8.75 22.56
C ALA A 156 12.17 -8.32 21.20
N GLY A 157 12.82 -7.39 20.48
CA GLY A 157 12.38 -6.96 19.16
C GLY A 157 12.64 -7.99 18.06
N VAL A 158 12.06 -7.78 16.89
CA VAL A 158 12.32 -8.60 15.69
C VAL A 158 13.63 -8.18 15.01
N SER A 159 14.20 -9.08 14.21
CA SER A 159 15.41 -8.82 13.44
C SER A 159 15.10 -8.52 11.97
N ILE A 160 15.85 -7.59 11.39
CA ILE A 160 15.89 -7.31 9.95
C ILE A 160 17.30 -7.58 9.40
N PHE A 161 17.39 -7.93 8.13
CA PHE A 161 18.63 -8.39 7.51
C PHE A 161 18.97 -7.53 6.30
N VAL A 162 20.20 -7.02 6.25
CA VAL A 162 20.71 -6.35 5.04
C VAL A 162 21.35 -7.38 4.12
N ASP A 163 20.72 -7.60 2.97
CA ASP A 163 21.12 -8.60 1.97
C ASP A 163 22.18 -8.02 1.01
N GLN A 164 23.43 -8.38 1.27
CA GLN A 164 24.56 -7.95 0.45
C GLN A 164 24.55 -8.56 -0.96
N ASN A 165 23.90 -9.72 -1.14
CA ASN A 165 23.86 -10.41 -2.43
C ASN A 165 22.81 -9.82 -3.37
N TYR A 166 21.85 -9.07 -2.83
CA TYR A 166 20.83 -8.35 -3.59
C TYR A 166 21.04 -6.84 -3.51
N SER A 167 22.08 -6.38 -4.20
CA SER A 167 22.64 -5.03 -4.05
C SER A 167 23.10 -4.36 -5.36
N ILE A 168 23.32 -3.05 -5.27
CA ILE A 168 24.02 -2.23 -6.27
C ILE A 168 25.08 -1.41 -5.49
N PRO A 169 26.25 -1.98 -5.19
CA PRO A 169 27.25 -1.32 -4.35
C PRO A 169 27.88 -0.08 -5.02
N THR A 170 27.76 0.05 -6.34
CA THR A 170 28.38 1.10 -7.16
C THR A 170 27.51 2.34 -7.37
N VAL A 171 26.26 2.34 -6.92
CA VAL A 171 25.36 3.49 -7.08
C VAL A 171 25.59 4.53 -5.97
N SER A 172 25.46 5.80 -6.31
CA SER A 172 25.41 6.94 -5.38
C SER A 172 24.30 7.91 -5.78
N TRP A 173 23.77 8.67 -4.82
CA TRP A 173 22.69 9.63 -5.05
C TRP A 173 22.67 10.75 -3.99
N ASP A 174 21.92 11.82 -4.28
CA ASP A 174 21.72 12.96 -3.39
C ASP A 174 20.25 13.09 -3.01
N TYR A 175 20.01 13.34 -1.73
CA TYR A 175 18.70 13.72 -1.20
C TYR A 175 18.57 15.24 -1.09
N SER A 176 17.35 15.76 -1.26
CA SER A 176 17.07 17.21 -1.17
C SER A 176 17.31 17.83 0.20
N ASN A 177 17.46 17.01 1.24
CA ASN A 177 17.83 17.45 2.60
C ASN A 177 19.37 17.59 2.77
N GLY A 178 20.15 17.39 1.70
CA GLY A 178 21.60 17.57 1.69
C GLY A 178 22.40 16.31 2.01
N ILE A 179 21.75 15.17 2.24
CA ILE A 179 22.41 13.88 2.48
C ILE A 179 22.88 13.29 1.15
N HIS A 180 24.12 12.82 1.11
CA HIS A 180 24.66 12.00 0.03
C HIS A 180 24.80 10.56 0.51
N GLU A 181 24.34 9.59 -0.28
CA GLU A 181 24.46 8.16 0.03
C GLU A 181 25.05 7.37 -1.13
N GLN A 182 25.64 6.23 -0.81
CA GLN A 182 26.23 5.29 -1.75
C GLN A 182 25.95 3.84 -1.34
N GLY A 183 25.80 2.98 -2.33
CA GLY A 183 25.54 1.56 -2.20
C GLY A 183 24.09 1.26 -1.82
N PHE A 184 23.35 0.64 -2.74
CA PHE A 184 22.02 0.11 -2.42
C PHE A 184 22.10 -1.35 -1.98
N TYR A 185 21.44 -1.67 -0.87
CA TYR A 185 21.33 -3.03 -0.34
C TYR A 185 19.87 -3.29 0.05
N ALA A 186 19.33 -4.43 -0.37
CA ALA A 186 17.98 -4.82 0.02
C ALA A 186 17.90 -5.15 1.51
N LYS A 187 16.74 -4.89 2.11
CA LYS A 187 16.44 -5.22 3.50
C LYS A 187 15.40 -6.32 3.51
N ARG A 188 15.55 -7.30 4.41
CA ARG A 188 14.67 -8.46 4.53
C ARG A 188 14.20 -8.67 5.95
N ASP A 189 13.00 -9.21 6.11
CA ASP A 189 12.59 -9.79 7.38
C ASP A 189 13.25 -11.18 7.58
N ALA A 190 13.04 -11.78 8.76
CA ALA A 190 13.55 -13.11 9.09
C ALA A 190 13.02 -14.24 8.19
N SER A 191 11.92 -14.01 7.47
CA SER A 191 11.33 -14.96 6.51
C SER A 191 11.87 -14.75 5.08
N GLY A 192 12.75 -13.76 4.87
CA GLY A 192 13.29 -13.39 3.57
C GLY A 192 12.43 -12.41 2.76
N GLY A 193 11.31 -11.96 3.32
CA GLY A 193 10.40 -10.99 2.71
C GLY A 193 11.05 -9.61 2.56
N MET A 194 10.79 -8.91 1.44
CA MET A 194 11.37 -7.59 1.18
C MET A 194 10.81 -6.53 2.13
N LEU A 195 11.72 -5.70 2.66
CA LEU A 195 11.42 -4.53 3.47
C LEU A 195 11.92 -3.27 2.78
N TRP A 196 11.15 -2.19 2.90
CA TRP A 196 11.40 -0.93 2.21
C TRP A 196 11.82 0.18 3.15
N CYS A 197 12.92 0.82 2.78
CA CYS A 197 13.29 2.19 3.07
C CYS A 197 12.17 3.21 3.30
N VAL A 198 11.78 3.65 4.52
CA VAL A 198 10.90 4.84 4.67
C VAL A 198 11.58 6.06 5.31
N ALA A 199 12.77 5.91 5.88
CA ALA A 199 13.52 7.02 6.51
C ALA A 199 14.94 7.17 5.89
N PRO A 200 15.16 8.08 4.93
CA PRO A 200 16.49 8.27 4.33
C PRO A 200 17.50 8.81 5.36
N GLY A 201 18.78 8.41 5.27
CA GLY A 201 19.86 8.92 6.13
C GLY A 201 20.19 8.13 7.40
N ASN A 202 19.30 7.25 7.87
CA ASN A 202 19.53 6.47 9.10
C ASN A 202 20.28 5.16 8.79
N PRO A 203 21.32 4.82 9.56
CA PRO A 203 22.19 3.70 9.22
C PRO A 203 21.67 2.32 9.66
N LEU A 204 22.20 1.27 9.00
CA LEU A 204 22.04 -0.15 9.33
C LEU A 204 23.38 -0.89 9.35
N ASN A 205 23.43 -1.99 10.11
CA ASN A 205 24.53 -2.95 10.05
C ASN A 205 24.37 -3.89 8.84
N PHE A 206 25.47 -4.36 8.26
CA PHE A 206 25.41 -5.51 7.36
C PHE A 206 24.95 -6.77 8.09
N GLY A 207 24.12 -7.60 7.44
CA GLY A 207 23.56 -8.78 8.08
C GLY A 207 22.45 -8.43 9.08
N GLU A 208 22.45 -9.06 10.25
CA GLU A 208 21.37 -8.97 11.23
C GLU A 208 21.35 -7.62 11.99
N ASN A 209 20.16 -7.06 12.13
CA ASN A 209 19.87 -5.87 12.94
C ASN A 209 18.65 -6.19 13.83
N GLY A 210 18.89 -6.40 15.13
CA GLY A 210 17.84 -6.73 16.10
C GLY A 210 17.15 -5.51 16.71
N GLY A 211 16.11 -5.76 17.51
CA GLY A 211 15.51 -4.74 18.39
C GLY A 211 14.39 -3.90 17.76
N TYR A 212 13.86 -4.32 16.61
CA TYR A 212 12.74 -3.64 15.96
C TYR A 212 11.41 -3.94 16.65
N THR A 213 10.54 -2.93 16.74
CA THR A 213 9.13 -3.11 17.06
C THR A 213 8.29 -3.01 15.78
N THR A 214 7.15 -3.70 15.75
CA THR A 214 6.26 -3.72 14.58
C THR A 214 4.92 -3.09 14.88
N GLU A 215 4.40 -2.32 13.94
CA GLU A 215 3.08 -1.71 14.00
C GLU A 215 2.35 -1.93 12.67
N GLN A 216 1.09 -2.39 12.71
CA GLN A 216 0.25 -2.44 11.52
C GLN A 216 -0.40 -1.08 11.30
N LEU A 217 -0.27 -0.53 10.10
CA LEU A 217 -0.81 0.78 9.77
C LEU A 217 -1.56 0.72 8.44
N ASN A 218 -2.70 1.41 8.37
CA ASN A 218 -3.53 1.54 7.17
C ASN A 218 -3.77 3.03 6.81
N GLN A 219 -2.69 3.81 6.83
CA GLN A 219 -2.72 5.22 6.45
C GLN A 219 -2.60 5.35 4.93
N GLN A 220 -3.25 6.36 4.33
CA GLN A 220 -3.29 6.52 2.87
C GLN A 220 -1.88 6.62 2.24
N ASN A 221 -0.93 7.28 2.91
CA ASN A 221 0.45 7.37 2.43
C ASN A 221 1.14 6.00 2.37
N LEU A 222 0.82 5.11 3.32
CA LEU A 222 1.33 3.73 3.33
C LEU A 222 0.64 2.85 2.29
N VAL A 223 -0.63 3.11 1.97
CA VAL A 223 -1.29 2.47 0.82
C VAL A 223 -0.58 2.86 -0.47
N ILE A 224 -0.25 4.14 -0.66
CA ILE A 224 0.51 4.60 -1.84
C ILE A 224 1.90 3.95 -1.86
N ALA A 225 2.62 3.94 -0.74
CA ALA A 225 3.93 3.27 -0.65
C ALA A 225 3.84 1.77 -0.97
N SER A 226 2.80 1.09 -0.49
CA SER A 226 2.55 -0.32 -0.81
C SER A 226 2.21 -0.54 -2.28
N LEU A 227 1.52 0.39 -2.94
CA LEU A 227 1.28 0.33 -4.38
C LEU A 227 2.55 0.63 -5.19
N ILE A 228 3.44 1.49 -4.69
CA ILE A 228 4.78 1.70 -5.27
C ILE A 228 5.57 0.39 -5.21
N ALA A 229 5.60 -0.29 -4.06
CA ALA A 229 6.26 -1.59 -3.94
C ALA A 229 5.67 -2.65 -4.88
N TYR A 230 4.34 -2.72 -4.98
CA TYR A 230 3.67 -3.69 -5.85
C TYR A 230 4.02 -3.51 -7.33
N TRP A 231 3.79 -2.29 -7.85
CA TRP A 231 4.00 -2.00 -9.26
C TRP A 231 5.46 -1.81 -9.63
N GLY A 232 6.24 -1.35 -8.65
CA GLY A 232 7.65 -1.03 -8.80
C GLY A 232 8.55 -2.25 -8.74
N TYR A 233 8.21 -3.23 -7.90
CA TYR A 233 9.05 -4.40 -7.64
C TYR A 233 8.29 -5.73 -7.75
N GLU A 234 7.18 -5.94 -7.04
CA GLU A 234 6.54 -7.27 -6.95
C GLU A 234 6.11 -7.83 -8.31
N THR A 235 5.63 -6.96 -9.19
CA THR A 235 5.22 -7.34 -10.56
C THR A 235 6.38 -7.42 -11.54
N GLN A 236 7.58 -7.00 -11.14
CA GLN A 236 8.79 -6.92 -11.97
C GLN A 236 10.08 -7.00 -11.14
N PRO A 237 10.36 -8.12 -10.43
CA PRO A 237 11.47 -8.16 -9.49
C PRO A 237 12.83 -8.02 -10.16
N SER A 238 13.59 -6.99 -9.77
CA SER A 238 15.01 -6.83 -10.07
C SER A 238 15.62 -5.94 -9.00
N VAL A 239 16.95 -5.93 -8.86
CA VAL A 239 17.59 -5.09 -7.84
C VAL A 239 17.58 -3.61 -8.24
N GLU A 240 17.59 -3.31 -9.54
CA GLU A 240 17.38 -1.97 -10.09
C GLU A 240 15.97 -1.47 -9.76
N ASN A 241 14.97 -2.33 -9.93
CA ASN A 241 13.59 -2.01 -9.57
C ASN A 241 13.41 -1.89 -8.06
N ALA A 242 14.12 -2.68 -7.24
CA ALA A 242 14.13 -2.51 -5.79
C ALA A 242 14.74 -1.16 -5.39
N PHE A 243 15.86 -0.76 -6.02
CA PHE A 243 16.47 0.55 -5.82
C PHE A 243 15.48 1.68 -6.14
N TYR A 244 14.90 1.71 -7.34
CA TYR A 244 13.94 2.76 -7.71
C TYR A 244 12.67 2.74 -6.85
N THR A 245 12.21 1.56 -6.45
CA THR A 245 11.06 1.40 -5.56
C THR A 245 11.31 2.05 -4.21
N GLU A 246 12.43 1.75 -3.57
CA GLU A 246 12.79 2.30 -2.27
C GLU A 246 12.87 3.83 -2.30
N HIS A 247 13.54 4.39 -3.32
CA HIS A 247 13.70 5.84 -3.45
C HIS A 247 12.38 6.54 -3.73
N HIS A 248 11.47 5.93 -4.50
CA HIS A 248 10.16 6.52 -4.73
C HIS A 248 9.26 6.44 -3.48
N ILE A 249 9.35 5.36 -2.71
CA ILE A 249 8.69 5.26 -1.38
C ILE A 249 9.19 6.39 -0.47
N GLN A 250 10.51 6.60 -0.39
CA GLN A 250 11.10 7.68 0.42
C GLN A 250 10.64 9.06 -0.07
N ASN A 251 10.70 9.32 -1.38
CA ASN A 251 10.26 10.59 -1.97
C ASN A 251 8.81 10.93 -1.58
N MET A 252 7.92 9.95 -1.67
CA MET A 252 6.49 10.15 -1.39
C MET A 252 6.16 10.15 0.11
N GLY A 253 6.86 9.33 0.90
CA GLY A 253 6.61 9.16 2.34
C GLY A 253 7.16 10.31 3.19
N THR A 254 8.29 10.89 2.78
CA THR A 254 9.01 11.91 3.57
C THR A 254 9.00 13.30 2.93
N GLY A 255 8.70 13.40 1.64
CA GLY A 255 8.86 14.64 0.87
C GLY A 255 10.31 14.98 0.53
N VAL A 256 11.29 14.13 0.88
CA VAL A 256 12.70 14.30 0.52
C VAL A 256 12.93 13.70 -0.87
N SER A 257 13.27 14.52 -1.86
CA SER A 257 13.45 14.03 -3.24
C SER A 257 14.85 13.49 -3.48
N THR A 258 14.94 12.41 -4.26
CA THR A 258 16.19 11.81 -4.74
C THR A 258 16.63 12.43 -6.06
N SER A 259 17.94 12.69 -6.21
CA SER A 259 18.55 13.28 -7.39
C SER A 259 20.00 12.79 -7.59
N ASN A 260 20.64 13.19 -8.70
CA ASN A 260 22.04 12.90 -9.00
C ASN A 260 22.42 11.41 -8.91
N ILE A 261 21.50 10.52 -9.28
CA ILE A 261 21.74 9.07 -9.31
C ILE A 261 22.85 8.77 -10.33
N LYS A 262 23.96 8.24 -9.83
CA LYS A 262 25.14 7.83 -10.61
C LYS A 262 25.52 6.41 -10.25
N ASP A 263 25.76 5.58 -11.24
CA ASP A 263 26.21 4.20 -11.06
C ASP A 263 27.29 3.90 -12.10
N SER A 264 28.49 3.57 -11.63
CA SER A 264 29.63 3.25 -12.51
C SER A 264 29.42 1.95 -13.30
N SER A 265 28.53 1.07 -12.84
CA SER A 265 28.14 -0.15 -13.56
C SER A 265 27.05 0.08 -14.60
N GLY A 266 26.41 1.27 -14.59
CA GLY A 266 25.40 1.66 -15.57
C GLY A 266 24.05 0.94 -15.44
N ARG A 267 23.77 0.27 -14.31
CA ARG A 267 22.52 -0.47 -14.08
C ARG A 267 21.36 0.47 -13.75
N VAL A 268 21.65 1.56 -13.06
CA VAL A 268 20.68 2.59 -12.68
C VAL A 268 21.16 3.99 -13.06
N SER A 269 20.23 4.91 -13.26
CA SER A 269 20.55 6.30 -13.62
C SER A 269 19.40 7.24 -13.24
N GLN A 270 19.69 8.55 -13.18
CA GLN A 270 18.67 9.57 -12.94
C GLN A 270 17.54 9.52 -13.99
N ALA A 271 17.90 9.45 -15.27
CA ALA A 271 16.90 9.37 -16.35
C ALA A 271 16.08 8.07 -16.28
N GLY A 272 16.72 6.96 -15.90
CA GLY A 272 16.06 5.68 -15.66
C GLY A 272 15.04 5.77 -14.53
N PHE A 273 15.41 6.41 -13.42
CA PHE A 273 14.52 6.64 -12.28
C PHE A 273 13.31 7.50 -12.65
N GLU A 274 13.50 8.58 -13.38
CA GLU A 274 12.42 9.48 -13.82
C GLU A 274 11.43 8.77 -14.77
N ALA A 275 11.96 8.00 -15.73
CA ALA A 275 11.14 7.20 -16.63
C ALA A 275 10.36 6.11 -15.88
N TRP A 276 11.03 5.44 -14.93
CA TRP A 276 10.43 4.44 -14.07
C TRP A 276 9.31 5.04 -13.21
N ILE A 277 9.53 6.20 -12.58
CA ILE A 277 8.51 6.90 -11.76
C ILE A 277 7.28 7.18 -12.60
N LYS A 278 7.45 7.67 -13.83
CA LYS A 278 6.33 7.99 -14.72
C LYS A 278 5.45 6.78 -14.98
N GLU A 279 6.05 5.63 -15.29
CA GLU A 279 5.32 4.40 -15.56
C GLU A 279 4.69 3.81 -14.29
N THR A 280 5.42 3.76 -13.18
CA THR A 280 4.92 3.29 -11.89
C THR A 280 3.74 4.15 -11.40
N ASN A 281 3.84 5.48 -11.48
CA ASN A 281 2.75 6.38 -11.13
C ASN A 281 1.53 6.22 -12.03
N ARG A 282 1.72 5.94 -13.32
CA ARG A 282 0.60 5.60 -14.23
C ARG A 282 -0.15 4.37 -13.74
N LYS A 283 0.57 3.32 -13.30
CA LYS A 283 -0.03 2.10 -12.73
C LYS A 283 -0.71 2.38 -11.38
N ILE A 284 -0.08 3.13 -10.48
CA ILE A 284 -0.69 3.55 -9.20
C ILE A 284 -1.98 4.34 -9.42
N ASN A 285 -2.00 5.25 -10.39
CA ASN A 285 -3.19 6.05 -10.69
C ASN A 285 -4.40 5.21 -11.09
N SER A 286 -4.20 4.01 -11.67
CA SER A 286 -5.30 3.08 -11.96
C SER A 286 -5.99 2.53 -10.71
N TYR A 287 -5.32 2.56 -9.56
CA TYR A 287 -5.90 2.21 -8.27
C TYR A 287 -6.60 3.41 -7.62
N LEU A 288 -5.95 4.59 -7.68
CA LEU A 288 -6.42 5.81 -7.02
C LEU A 288 -7.62 6.44 -7.73
N THR A 289 -7.72 6.26 -9.05
CA THR A 289 -8.82 6.77 -9.86
C THR A 289 -9.65 5.61 -10.35
N LYS A 290 -10.93 5.57 -9.99
CA LYS A 290 -11.83 4.52 -10.46
C LYS A 290 -12.21 4.72 -11.93
N PRO A 291 -12.56 3.65 -12.66
CA PRO A 291 -13.19 3.74 -13.96
C PRO A 291 -14.35 4.73 -14.00
N SER A 292 -14.47 5.48 -15.09
CA SER A 292 -15.40 6.62 -15.21
C SER A 292 -16.89 6.24 -15.21
N PHE A 293 -17.20 4.96 -15.24
CA PHE A 293 -18.54 4.40 -15.12
C PHE A 293 -18.85 3.79 -13.75
N ASP A 294 -18.00 3.98 -12.74
CA ASP A 294 -18.30 3.54 -11.37
C ASP A 294 -19.66 4.09 -10.89
N ASN A 295 -20.45 3.22 -10.29
CA ASN A 295 -21.82 3.42 -9.81
C ASN A 295 -22.84 3.91 -10.85
N LYS A 296 -22.51 3.86 -12.15
CA LYS A 296 -23.48 4.21 -13.20
C LYS A 296 -24.53 3.12 -13.38
N SER A 297 -25.63 3.51 -14.02
CA SER A 297 -26.69 2.61 -14.45
C SER A 297 -26.84 2.68 -15.97
N ILE A 298 -26.96 1.53 -16.61
CA ILE A 298 -27.18 1.39 -18.06
C ILE A 298 -28.36 0.45 -18.31
N SER A 299 -28.94 0.54 -19.50
CA SER A 299 -29.99 -0.38 -19.94
C SER A 299 -29.53 -1.10 -21.21
N LEU A 300 -29.72 -2.42 -21.27
CA LEU A 300 -29.43 -3.23 -22.45
C LEU A 300 -30.63 -4.09 -22.83
N LYS A 301 -30.87 -4.20 -24.13
CA LYS A 301 -31.82 -5.15 -24.71
C LYS A 301 -31.14 -6.46 -25.11
N LYS A 302 -31.90 -7.55 -25.08
CA LYS A 302 -31.41 -8.87 -25.53
C LYS A 302 -30.88 -8.81 -26.97
N GLY A 303 -29.69 -9.37 -27.18
CA GLY A 303 -28.98 -9.37 -28.45
C GLY A 303 -28.02 -8.19 -28.64
N GLU A 304 -28.07 -7.16 -27.79
CA GLU A 304 -27.14 -6.03 -27.88
C GLU A 304 -25.76 -6.37 -27.32
N THR A 305 -24.75 -5.69 -27.86
CA THR A 305 -23.41 -5.61 -27.28
C THR A 305 -23.10 -4.16 -26.97
N LEU A 306 -22.85 -3.85 -25.71
CA LEU A 306 -22.38 -2.54 -25.27
C LEU A 306 -20.87 -2.60 -25.04
N ARG A 307 -20.18 -1.55 -25.46
CA ARG A 307 -18.79 -1.28 -25.14
C ARG A 307 -18.73 0.04 -24.37
N LEU A 308 -18.15 0.02 -23.17
CA LEU A 308 -18.00 1.19 -22.30
C LEU A 308 -16.52 1.48 -22.10
N ASP A 309 -16.05 2.57 -22.70
CA ASP A 309 -14.67 3.00 -22.56
C ASP A 309 -14.48 3.78 -21.24
N ASP A 310 -13.46 3.37 -20.49
CA ASP A 310 -13.03 4.07 -19.29
C ASP A 310 -12.15 5.27 -19.63
N THR A 311 -12.74 6.46 -19.54
CA THR A 311 -12.04 7.74 -19.76
C THR A 311 -10.97 8.04 -18.72
N ASN A 312 -10.97 7.33 -17.58
CA ASN A 312 -9.95 7.46 -16.54
C ASN A 312 -8.77 6.47 -16.73
N SER A 313 -8.80 5.63 -17.77
CA SER A 313 -7.70 4.72 -18.13
C SER A 313 -7.24 3.79 -16.99
N SER A 314 -8.17 3.33 -16.18
CA SER A 314 -7.93 2.57 -14.94
C SER A 314 -8.43 1.14 -15.03
N LEU A 315 -9.48 0.88 -15.83
CA LEU A 315 -10.15 -0.43 -15.94
C LEU A 315 -9.22 -1.59 -16.27
N TRP A 316 -8.16 -1.39 -17.05
CA TRP A 316 -7.20 -2.44 -17.41
C TRP A 316 -6.61 -3.17 -16.20
N ALA A 317 -6.56 -2.53 -15.03
CA ALA A 317 -6.03 -3.09 -13.79
C ALA A 317 -7.09 -3.83 -12.96
N TYR A 318 -8.31 -4.01 -13.46
CA TYR A 318 -9.41 -4.66 -12.76
C TYR A 318 -9.76 -6.02 -13.38
N LYS A 319 -10.42 -6.87 -12.58
CA LYS A 319 -11.07 -8.11 -13.02
C LYS A 319 -12.54 -8.13 -12.63
N VAL A 320 -13.37 -8.86 -13.39
CA VAL A 320 -14.75 -9.11 -13.01
C VAL A 320 -14.77 -10.04 -11.79
N ALA A 321 -15.35 -9.57 -10.69
CA ALA A 321 -15.46 -10.31 -9.44
C ALA A 321 -16.81 -11.01 -9.30
N SER A 322 -17.89 -10.35 -9.72
CA SER A 322 -19.23 -10.92 -9.73
C SER A 322 -20.08 -10.32 -10.82
N ASN A 323 -21.02 -11.12 -11.33
CA ASN A 323 -21.97 -10.73 -12.34
C ASN A 323 -23.30 -11.47 -12.08
N ASP A 324 -24.32 -10.72 -11.68
CA ASP A 324 -25.65 -11.25 -11.39
C ASP A 324 -26.66 -10.97 -12.53
N THR A 325 -26.22 -10.46 -13.69
CA THR A 325 -27.09 -9.99 -14.79
C THR A 325 -27.46 -11.09 -15.80
N ASN A 326 -26.82 -12.26 -15.71
CA ASN A 326 -26.80 -13.32 -16.73
C ASN A 326 -26.25 -12.89 -18.11
N MET A 327 -25.66 -11.69 -18.24
CA MET A 327 -25.00 -11.23 -19.46
C MET A 327 -23.56 -11.75 -19.52
N ASN A 328 -22.98 -11.85 -20.71
CA ASN A 328 -21.55 -12.13 -20.84
C ASN A 328 -20.76 -10.82 -20.71
N VAL A 329 -19.79 -10.78 -19.79
CA VAL A 329 -19.05 -9.57 -19.45
C VAL A 329 -17.55 -9.86 -19.48
N SER A 330 -16.80 -9.00 -20.16
CA SER A 330 -15.33 -9.08 -20.24
C SER A 330 -14.70 -7.70 -20.22
N ILE A 331 -13.42 -7.64 -19.86
CA ILE A 331 -12.60 -6.43 -19.92
C ILE A 331 -11.61 -6.59 -21.07
N ASP A 332 -11.53 -5.57 -21.92
CA ASP A 332 -10.65 -5.48 -23.09
C ASP A 332 -9.85 -4.17 -22.97
N GLY A 333 -8.67 -4.25 -22.36
CA GLY A 333 -7.90 -3.06 -21.97
C GLY A 333 -8.71 -2.13 -21.06
N ASN A 334 -8.99 -0.92 -21.55
CA ASN A 334 -9.81 0.06 -20.83
C ASN A 334 -11.29 0.07 -21.25
N THR A 335 -11.78 -0.98 -21.92
CA THR A 335 -13.18 -1.10 -22.34
C THR A 335 -13.88 -2.25 -21.61
N LEU A 336 -15.02 -1.95 -20.97
CA LEU A 336 -15.94 -2.98 -20.48
C LEU A 336 -16.86 -3.42 -21.62
N VAL A 337 -16.85 -4.71 -21.94
CA VAL A 337 -17.69 -5.30 -22.99
C VAL A 337 -18.81 -6.09 -22.31
N VAL A 338 -20.06 -5.72 -22.59
CA VAL A 338 -21.26 -6.39 -22.07
C VAL A 338 -22.09 -6.90 -23.23
N LYS A 339 -22.28 -8.22 -23.32
CA LYS A 339 -23.10 -8.88 -24.35
C LYS A 339 -24.37 -9.44 -23.70
N ALA A 340 -25.53 -8.91 -24.10
CA ALA A 340 -26.83 -9.27 -23.57
C ALA A 340 -27.41 -10.52 -24.25
N THR A 341 -26.70 -11.65 -24.16
CA THR A 341 -27.11 -12.94 -24.72
C THR A 341 -27.88 -13.78 -23.70
N GLY A 342 -28.84 -14.59 -24.15
CA GLY A 342 -29.56 -15.54 -23.28
C GLY A 342 -30.72 -14.92 -22.49
N ASN A 343 -30.93 -15.41 -21.26
CA ASN A 343 -32.00 -14.97 -20.35
C ASN A 343 -31.46 -13.89 -19.39
N ILE A 344 -31.26 -12.70 -19.96
CA ILE A 344 -30.78 -11.53 -19.24
C ILE A 344 -31.78 -11.07 -18.16
N LYS A 345 -31.26 -10.47 -17.09
CA LYS A 345 -32.06 -9.88 -16.01
C LYS A 345 -31.38 -8.63 -15.46
N ASP A 346 -32.14 -7.85 -14.70
CA ASP A 346 -31.60 -6.72 -13.95
C ASP A 346 -30.55 -7.19 -12.95
N GLY A 347 -29.51 -6.37 -12.75
CA GLY A 347 -28.44 -6.69 -11.82
C GLY A 347 -27.32 -5.67 -11.82
N SER A 348 -26.16 -6.07 -11.30
CA SER A 348 -24.89 -5.38 -11.32
C SER A 348 -23.71 -6.29 -11.67
N VAL A 349 -22.72 -5.66 -12.30
CA VAL A 349 -21.38 -6.23 -12.46
C VAL A 349 -20.48 -5.55 -11.43
N LYS A 350 -19.83 -6.34 -10.58
CA LYS A 350 -18.78 -5.88 -9.67
C LYS A 350 -17.43 -6.25 -10.24
N MET A 351 -16.54 -5.27 -10.32
CA MET A 351 -15.14 -5.45 -10.66
C MET A 351 -14.27 -5.09 -9.45
N ILE A 352 -13.20 -5.82 -9.25
CA ILE A 352 -12.21 -5.56 -8.18
C ILE A 352 -10.84 -5.36 -8.80
N TYR A 353 -10.01 -4.54 -8.16
CA TYR A 353 -8.63 -4.36 -8.59
C TYR A 353 -7.91 -5.70 -8.61
N ASN A 354 -7.19 -5.98 -9.69
CA ASN A 354 -6.53 -7.26 -9.88
C ASN A 354 -5.14 -7.24 -9.24
N ILE A 355 -5.11 -7.41 -7.92
CA ILE A 355 -3.88 -7.59 -7.15
C ILE A 355 -3.63 -9.08 -6.88
N SER A 356 -2.36 -9.46 -6.75
CA SER A 356 -2.00 -10.82 -6.35
C SER A 356 -2.54 -11.11 -4.94
N PRO A 357 -3.23 -12.25 -4.71
CA PRO A 357 -3.67 -12.64 -3.37
C PRO A 357 -2.52 -12.73 -2.35
N SER A 358 -1.30 -13.02 -2.80
CA SER A 358 -0.11 -13.04 -1.93
C SER A 358 0.31 -11.66 -1.41
N TYR A 359 -0.21 -10.59 -2.00
CA TYR A 359 0.07 -9.21 -1.62
C TYR A 359 -1.09 -8.55 -0.86
N GLU A 360 -2.19 -9.28 -0.68
CA GLU A 360 -3.31 -8.86 0.16
C GLU A 360 -2.91 -8.98 1.63
N GLY A 361 -3.00 -7.88 2.38
CA GLY A 361 -2.56 -7.82 3.78
C GLY A 361 -2.31 -6.42 4.31
N ALA A 362 -2.09 -6.30 5.61
CA ALA A 362 -1.75 -5.03 6.24
C ALA A 362 -0.32 -4.63 5.90
N THR A 363 -0.09 -3.32 5.71
CA THR A 363 1.27 -2.77 5.73
C THR A 363 1.79 -2.78 7.17
N VAL A 364 2.99 -3.34 7.37
CA VAL A 364 3.64 -3.42 8.68
C VAL A 364 4.85 -2.50 8.68
N VAL A 365 4.92 -1.58 9.64
CA VAL A 365 6.08 -0.70 9.86
C VAL A 365 6.95 -1.26 10.96
N TYR A 366 8.24 -1.34 10.70
CA TYR A 366 9.30 -1.75 11.61
C TYR A 366 10.01 -0.50 12.10
N ARG A 367 9.98 -0.25 13.42
CA ARG A 367 10.59 0.93 14.04
C ARG A 367 11.79 0.54 14.90
N HIS A 368 12.82 1.35 14.83
CA HIS A 368 13.98 1.27 15.71
C HIS A 368 14.37 2.69 16.15
N PRO A 369 14.67 2.95 17.43
CA PRO A 369 14.96 4.30 17.92
C PRO A 369 16.10 5.04 17.20
N TYR A 370 17.05 4.28 16.64
CA TYR A 370 18.32 4.80 16.13
C TYR A 370 18.65 4.40 14.70
N SER A 371 17.81 3.55 14.11
CA SER A 371 18.06 2.97 12.79
C SER A 371 16.93 3.31 11.85
N GLN A 372 17.11 2.95 10.58
CA GLN A 372 16.11 3.17 9.55
C GLN A 372 14.77 2.52 9.92
N GLU A 373 13.68 3.30 9.82
CA GLU A 373 12.32 2.75 9.86
C GLU A 373 12.02 2.07 8.52
N LEU A 374 11.51 0.84 8.56
CA LEU A 374 11.25 0.03 7.37
C LEU A 374 9.77 -0.30 7.27
N MET A 375 9.29 -0.64 6.07
CA MET A 375 7.96 -1.20 5.89
C MET A 375 7.96 -2.52 5.13
N SER A 376 7.17 -3.48 5.60
CA SER A 376 6.68 -4.59 4.78
C SER A 376 5.38 -4.14 4.12
N ALA A 377 5.35 -4.21 2.80
CA ALA A 377 4.26 -3.67 2.00
C ALA A 377 3.13 -4.70 1.84
N GLY A 378 1.89 -4.21 1.87
CA GLY A 378 0.70 -5.02 1.70
C GLY A 378 -0.51 -4.13 1.39
N THR A 379 -1.48 -4.65 0.65
CA THR A 379 -2.72 -3.94 0.33
C THR A 379 -3.90 -4.59 1.03
N GLY A 380 -4.56 -3.86 1.94
CA GLY A 380 -5.63 -4.41 2.77
C GLY A 380 -6.85 -4.88 1.99
N ASP A 381 -7.54 -3.95 1.31
CA ASP A 381 -8.75 -4.24 0.54
C ASP A 381 -8.64 -3.69 -0.89
N PRO A 382 -8.69 -4.55 -1.93
CA PRO A 382 -8.71 -4.10 -3.31
C PRO A 382 -9.89 -3.15 -3.58
N THR A 383 -9.60 -2.00 -4.20
CA THR A 383 -10.65 -1.07 -4.64
C THR A 383 -11.66 -1.77 -5.56
N SER A 384 -12.94 -1.42 -5.44
CA SER A 384 -14.01 -2.03 -6.22
C SER A 384 -14.85 -1.02 -6.98
N VAL A 385 -15.37 -1.49 -8.12
CA VAL A 385 -16.14 -0.74 -9.10
C VAL A 385 -17.43 -1.48 -9.36
N LYS A 386 -18.54 -0.76 -9.46
CA LYS A 386 -19.86 -1.35 -9.72
C LYS A 386 -20.54 -0.66 -10.88
N ILE A 387 -21.14 -1.42 -11.78
CA ILE A 387 -22.09 -0.90 -12.77
C ILE A 387 -23.42 -1.64 -12.63
N ASN A 388 -24.53 -0.89 -12.60
CA ASN A 388 -25.87 -1.47 -12.56
C ASN A 388 -26.43 -1.57 -13.99
N ILE A 389 -27.05 -2.70 -14.31
CA ILE A 389 -27.58 -2.98 -15.65
C ILE A 389 -29.05 -3.35 -15.54
N LYS A 390 -29.89 -2.62 -16.27
CA LYS A 390 -31.31 -2.92 -16.43
C LYS A 390 -31.53 -3.70 -17.74
N ALA A 391 -32.17 -4.85 -17.64
CA ALA A 391 -32.56 -5.63 -18.80
C ALA A 391 -33.87 -5.07 -19.39
N ILE A 392 -33.80 -4.60 -20.63
CA ILE A 392 -35.00 -4.23 -21.38
C ILE A 392 -35.69 -5.54 -21.79
N LYS A 393 -36.83 -5.82 -21.17
CA LYS A 393 -37.67 -6.98 -21.48
C LYS A 393 -38.60 -6.61 -22.62
N GLU A 394 -38.69 -7.50 -23.60
CA GLU A 394 -39.65 -7.40 -24.68
C GLU A 394 -40.57 -8.62 -24.70
N GLY A 395 -41.75 -8.43 -25.26
CA GLY A 395 -42.71 -9.48 -25.50
C GLY A 395 -43.63 -9.15 -26.66
N LYS A 396 -44.32 -10.19 -27.15
CA LYS A 396 -45.32 -10.09 -28.22
C LYS A 396 -46.70 -10.44 -27.67
N LEU A 397 -47.72 -9.85 -28.26
CA LEU A 397 -49.11 -10.19 -28.03
C LEU A 397 -49.62 -11.04 -29.19
N LEU A 398 -50.40 -12.07 -28.86
CA LEU A 398 -51.21 -12.81 -29.83
C LEU A 398 -52.67 -12.38 -29.63
N LEU A 399 -53.20 -11.67 -30.63
CA LEU A 399 -54.59 -11.25 -30.66
C LEU A 399 -55.39 -12.29 -31.43
N LYS A 400 -56.56 -12.66 -30.91
CA LYS A 400 -57.51 -13.54 -31.59
C LYS A 400 -58.88 -12.87 -31.63
N LYS A 401 -59.45 -12.75 -32.83
CA LYS A 401 -60.79 -12.19 -33.03
C LYS A 401 -61.77 -13.26 -33.46
N VAL A 402 -62.86 -13.35 -32.70
CA VAL A 402 -63.98 -14.25 -32.97
C VAL A 402 -65.31 -13.48 -33.01
N ASP A 403 -66.33 -14.10 -33.58
CA ASP A 403 -67.72 -13.67 -33.47
C ASP A 403 -68.37 -14.16 -32.15
N ASP A 404 -69.67 -13.92 -32.00
CA ASP A 404 -70.48 -14.33 -30.84
C ASP A 404 -70.65 -15.85 -30.71
N THR A 405 -70.38 -16.60 -31.78
CA THR A 405 -70.37 -18.07 -31.77
C THR A 405 -69.00 -18.67 -31.50
N GLY A 406 -67.95 -17.84 -31.39
CA GLY A 406 -66.57 -18.27 -31.23
C GLY A 406 -65.84 -18.60 -32.54
N LYS A 407 -66.44 -18.36 -33.70
CA LYS A 407 -65.81 -18.57 -35.00
C LYS A 407 -64.84 -17.43 -35.34
N ALA A 408 -63.67 -17.78 -35.89
CA ALA A 408 -62.62 -16.85 -36.25
C ALA A 408 -63.06 -15.81 -37.32
N ILE A 409 -62.63 -14.55 -37.14
CA ILE A 409 -62.88 -13.45 -38.08
C ILE A 409 -61.58 -13.05 -38.77
N ALA A 410 -61.47 -13.37 -40.06
CA ALA A 410 -60.37 -12.94 -40.91
C ALA A 410 -60.55 -11.50 -41.42
N GLY A 411 -59.46 -10.82 -41.77
CA GLY A 411 -59.50 -9.52 -42.45
C GLY A 411 -59.85 -8.31 -41.57
N ALA A 412 -60.14 -8.50 -40.28
CA ALA A 412 -60.34 -7.39 -39.35
C ALA A 412 -59.03 -6.60 -39.17
N GLU A 413 -59.11 -5.27 -39.27
CA GLU A 413 -57.97 -4.37 -39.12
C GLU A 413 -57.90 -3.78 -37.70
N PHE A 414 -56.70 -3.73 -37.14
CA PHE A 414 -56.39 -3.12 -35.84
C PHE A 414 -55.30 -2.06 -36.00
N ASN A 415 -55.46 -0.93 -35.31
CA ASN A 415 -54.38 0.02 -35.10
C ASN A 415 -53.69 -0.32 -33.77
N LEU A 416 -52.46 -0.79 -33.85
CA LEU A 416 -51.62 -1.10 -32.69
C LEU A 416 -50.74 0.11 -32.38
N THR A 417 -50.87 0.69 -31.19
CA THR A 417 -50.05 1.83 -30.76
C THR A 417 -49.15 1.40 -29.60
N ALA A 418 -47.84 1.56 -29.78
CA ALA A 418 -46.83 1.25 -28.77
C ALA A 418 -45.66 2.24 -28.90
N ASN A 419 -45.11 2.73 -27.78
CA ASN A 419 -44.00 3.69 -27.75
C ASN A 419 -44.22 4.93 -28.65
N GLY A 420 -45.46 5.44 -28.69
CA GLY A 420 -45.84 6.58 -29.52
C GLY A 420 -45.92 6.33 -31.03
N LYS A 421 -45.75 5.06 -31.48
CA LYS A 421 -45.87 4.67 -32.89
C LYS A 421 -47.12 3.82 -33.11
N THR A 422 -47.89 4.15 -34.14
CA THR A 422 -49.05 3.35 -34.56
C THR A 422 -48.72 2.54 -35.81
N THR A 423 -49.06 1.25 -35.78
CA THR A 423 -48.98 0.33 -36.92
C THR A 423 -50.35 -0.30 -37.17
N LYS A 424 -50.83 -0.24 -38.41
CA LYS A 424 -52.04 -0.96 -38.84
C LYS A 424 -51.66 -2.42 -39.12
N ALA A 425 -52.48 -3.35 -38.65
CA ALA A 425 -52.29 -4.78 -38.88
C ALA A 425 -53.63 -5.49 -39.10
N THR A 426 -53.63 -6.54 -39.91
CA THR A 426 -54.84 -7.25 -40.35
C THR A 426 -54.82 -8.69 -39.87
N MET A 427 -55.95 -9.18 -39.37
CA MET A 427 -56.13 -10.57 -38.93
C MET A 427 -55.96 -11.54 -40.10
N ASN A 428 -55.26 -12.65 -39.85
CA ASN A 428 -55.07 -13.73 -40.82
C ASN A 428 -56.36 -14.58 -41.00
N ALA A 429 -56.28 -15.66 -41.79
CA ALA A 429 -57.40 -16.57 -42.03
C ALA A 429 -57.89 -17.31 -40.77
N SER A 430 -57.04 -17.51 -39.75
CA SER A 430 -57.42 -18.10 -38.45
C SER A 430 -57.98 -17.06 -37.46
N GLY A 431 -58.18 -15.81 -37.90
CA GLY A 431 -58.61 -14.71 -37.04
C GLY A 431 -57.58 -14.33 -35.99
N GLU A 432 -56.30 -14.55 -36.28
CA GLU A 432 -55.18 -14.31 -35.38
C GLU A 432 -54.24 -13.24 -35.94
N LEU A 433 -53.61 -12.49 -35.04
CA LEU A 433 -52.61 -11.49 -35.33
C LEU A 433 -51.53 -11.53 -34.24
N SER A 434 -50.29 -11.80 -34.64
CA SER A 434 -49.13 -11.63 -33.76
C SER A 434 -48.57 -10.22 -33.92
N THR A 435 -48.28 -9.56 -32.81
CA THR A 435 -47.59 -8.26 -32.83
C THR A 435 -46.09 -8.45 -33.05
N PRO A 436 -45.36 -7.39 -33.44
CA PRO A 436 -43.93 -7.28 -33.18
C PRO A 436 -43.62 -7.38 -31.68
N ASP A 437 -42.35 -7.57 -31.34
CA ASP A 437 -41.88 -7.45 -29.97
C ASP A 437 -41.94 -5.98 -29.52
N TYR A 438 -42.56 -5.76 -28.36
CA TYR A 438 -42.65 -4.47 -27.70
C TYR A 438 -41.99 -4.55 -26.32
N ASN A 439 -41.46 -3.44 -25.83
CA ASN A 439 -41.03 -3.33 -24.44
C ASN A 439 -42.20 -3.68 -23.51
N VAL A 440 -41.92 -4.49 -22.49
CA VAL A 440 -42.93 -4.86 -21.50
C VAL A 440 -43.32 -3.62 -20.70
N GLY A 441 -44.64 -3.38 -20.58
CA GLY A 441 -45.21 -2.23 -19.86
C GLY A 441 -45.49 -1.00 -20.71
N THR A 442 -45.37 -1.10 -22.04
CA THR A 442 -45.75 -0.07 -23.02
C THR A 442 -47.26 0.08 -23.20
#